data_AF-A0A958BH18-F1
#
_entry.id   AF-A0A958BH18-F1
#
_cell.length_a   1.000
_cell.length_b   1.000
_cell.length_c   1.000
_cell.angle_alpha   90.00
_cell.angle_beta   90.00
_cell.angle_gamma   90.00
#
_symmetry.space_group_name_H-M   'P 1'
#
loop_
_entity.id
_entity.type
_entity.pdbx_description
1 polymer ?
#
loop_
_entity_poly.entity_id
_entity_poly.type
_entity_poly.pdbx_seq_one_letter_code
_entity_poly.pdbx_strand_id
1 'polypeptide(L)' 'GEARNLVELARMVAGAALARRESRGGHFRSDYPDTDQAQARRSASVAAVREPSGASRRDRLPQPRTEPLSAD' A
#
# COMPACT_ATOMS: atom_id res chain seq x y z
N GLY A 1 -10.28 8.93 10.93
CA GLY A 1 -10.81 7.67 11.48
C GLY A 1 -9.73 6.62 11.38
N GLU A 2 -9.75 5.61 12.26
CA GLU A 2 -8.70 4.60 12.42
C GLU A 2 -8.24 3.96 11.10
N ALA A 3 -9.19 3.56 10.24
CA ALA A 3 -8.88 2.98 8.93
C ALA A 3 -8.03 3.90 8.03
N ARG A 4 -8.26 5.22 8.07
CA ARG A 4 -7.45 6.19 7.31
C ARG A 4 -6.00 6.19 7.80
N ASN A 5 -5.81 6.15 9.11
CA ASN A 5 -4.49 6.15 9.73
C ASN A 5 -3.74 4.85 9.40
N LEU A 6 -4.43 3.70 9.45
CA LEU A 6 -3.84 2.40 9.09
C LEU A 6 -3.42 2.35 7.61
N VAL A 7 -4.23 2.90 6.70
CA VAL A 7 -3.87 2.99 5.28
C VAL A 7 -2.65 3.89 5.06
N GLU A 8 -2.55 4.99 5.79
CA GLU A 8 -1.39 5.89 5.72
C GLU A 8 -0.13 5.23 6.27
N LEU A 9 -0.25 4.52 7.41
CA LEU A 9 0.83 3.72 7.99
C LEU A 9 1.30 2.63 7.02
N ALA A 10 0.38 1.89 6.39
CA ALA A 10 0.70 0.85 5.43
C ALA A 10 1.49 1.40 4.23
N ARG A 11 1.14 2.60 3.73
CA ARG A 11 1.88 3.26 2.65
C ARG A 11 3.29 3.66 3.07
N MET A 12 3.47 4.17 4.29
CA MET A 12 4.80 4.50 4.81
C MET A 12 5.69 3.25 4.90
N VAL A 13 5.17 2.17 5.46
CA VAL A 13 5.89 0.89 5.59
C VAL A 13 6.25 0.33 4.22
N ALA A 14 5.29 0.29 3.28
CA ALA A 14 5.52 -0.20 1.92
C ALA A 14 6.56 0.65 1.16
N GLY A 15 6.49 1.98 1.29
CA GLY A 15 7.47 2.88 0.69
C GLY A 15 8.88 2.68 1.25
N ALA A 16 9.02 2.53 2.57
CA ALA A 16 10.29 2.24 3.22
C ALA A 16 10.87 0.89 2.79
N ALA A 17 10.03 -0.16 2.69
CA ALA A 17 10.41 -1.47 2.18
C ALA A 17 10.90 -1.41 0.72
N LEU A 18 10.19 -0.67 -0.15
CA LEU A 18 10.55 -0.55 -1.57
C LEU A 18 11.89 0.16 -1.76
N ALA A 19 12.17 1.20 -0.97
CA ALA A 19 13.42 1.95 -1.03
C ALA A 19 14.65 1.16 -0.51
N ARG A 20 14.42 0.16 0.36
CA ARG A 20 15.48 -0.66 0.94
C ARG A 20 15.98 -1.69 -0.07
N ARG A 21 17.29 -1.72 -0.29
CA ARG A 21 17.97 -2.65 -1.22
C ARG A 21 18.93 -3.56 -0.46
N GLU A 22 18.38 -4.26 0.53
CA GLU A 22 19.10 -5.24 1.34
C GLU A 22 18.10 -6.13 2.10
N SER A 23 18.59 -7.22 2.67
CA SER A 23 17.88 -8.06 3.64
C SER A 23 18.57 -8.00 4.99
N ARG A 24 17.83 -7.63 6.04
CA ARG A 24 18.34 -7.58 7.42
C ARG A 24 17.21 -7.71 8.43
N GLY A 25 17.41 -8.54 9.46
CA GLY A 25 16.40 -8.79 10.48
C GLY A 25 15.16 -9.48 9.88
N GLY A 26 13.96 -9.02 10.24
CA GLY A 26 12.70 -9.59 9.71
C GLY A 26 12.33 -9.16 8.28
N HIS A 27 13.15 -8.35 7.60
CA HIS A 27 12.87 -7.88 6.24
C HIS A 27 13.78 -8.61 5.24
N PHE A 28 13.23 -9.62 4.56
CA PHE A 28 13.92 -10.39 3.52
C PHE A 28 13.39 -10.04 2.12
N ARG A 29 14.31 -9.98 1.15
CA ARG A 29 14.06 -9.73 -0.27
C ARG A 29 14.94 -10.64 -1.12
N SER A 30 14.35 -11.44 -1.99
CA SER A 30 15.09 -12.37 -2.85
C SER A 30 15.97 -11.68 -3.90
N ASP A 31 15.62 -10.44 -4.28
CA ASP A 31 16.40 -9.62 -5.22
C ASP A 31 17.53 -8.82 -4.56
N TYR A 32 17.56 -8.77 -3.21
CA TYR A 32 18.64 -8.20 -2.41
C TYR A 32 18.85 -9.05 -1.13
N PRO A 33 19.36 -10.29 -1.27
CA PRO A 33 19.38 -11.27 -0.18
C PRO A 33 20.39 -10.94 0.92
N ASP A 34 21.39 -10.12 0.63
CA ASP A 34 22.46 -9.77 1.54
C ASP A 34 22.17 -8.49 2.34
N THR A 35 22.85 -8.36 3.46
CA THR A 35 22.87 -7.13 4.26
C THR A 35 23.84 -6.09 3.66
N ASP A 36 23.46 -4.82 3.65
CA ASP A 36 24.26 -3.68 3.19
C ASP A 36 24.60 -2.71 4.33
N GLN A 37 25.87 -2.66 4.72
CA GLN A 37 26.35 -1.79 5.80
C GLN A 37 26.09 -0.30 5.54
N ALA A 38 26.06 0.16 4.28
CA ALA A 38 25.74 1.55 3.96
C ALA A 38 24.28 1.93 4.32
N GLN A 39 23.39 0.94 4.35
CA GLN A 39 22.00 1.06 4.77
C GLN A 39 21.80 0.74 6.27
N ALA A 40 22.87 0.45 7.03
CA ALA A 40 22.86 0.23 8.49
C ALA A 40 22.69 1.51 9.32
N ARG A 41 21.77 2.38 8.90
CA ARG A 41 21.45 3.64 9.56
C ARG A 41 19.95 3.76 9.79
N ARG A 42 19.56 4.55 10.80
CA ARG A 42 18.16 4.90 11.00
C ARG A 42 17.67 5.66 9.78
N SER A 43 16.61 5.16 9.16
CA SER A 43 15.97 5.78 8.00
C SER A 43 14.67 6.41 8.45
N ALA A 44 14.45 7.68 8.09
CA ALA A 44 13.19 8.37 8.32
C ALA A 44 12.41 8.41 7.00
N SER A 45 11.23 7.78 6.99
CA SER A 45 10.27 7.87 5.88
C SER A 45 9.26 8.97 6.18
N VAL A 46 9.17 9.98 5.32
CA VAL A 46 8.13 11.00 5.41
C VAL A 46 7.06 10.65 4.39
N ALA A 47 5.82 10.42 4.85
CA ALA A 47 4.69 10.37 3.93
C ALA A 47 4.47 11.77 3.37
N ALA A 48 4.42 11.92 2.04
CA ALA A 48 3.84 13.11 1.47
C ALA A 48 2.37 13.17 1.91
N VAL A 49 2.00 14.19 2.69
CA VAL A 49 0.60 14.45 3.02
C VAL A 49 -0.10 14.73 1.71
N ARG A 50 -0.85 13.76 1.21
CA ARG A 50 -1.73 13.99 0.08
C ARG A 50 -2.97 14.66 0.66
N GLU A 51 -3.30 15.84 0.14
CA GLU A 51 -4.62 16.44 0.39
C GLU A 51 -5.68 15.36 0.24
N PRO A 52 -6.68 15.27 1.14
CA PRO A 52 -7.78 14.36 0.93
C PRO A 52 -8.42 14.74 -0.41
N SER A 53 -8.10 13.98 -1.45
CA SER A 53 -8.82 14.02 -2.71
C SER A 53 -10.24 13.66 -2.33
N GLY A 54 -11.14 14.65 -2.32
CA GLY A 54 -12.54 14.46 -2.00
C GLY A 54 -13.06 13.33 -2.88
N ALA A 55 -13.19 12.14 -2.30
CA ALA A 55 -13.77 11.01 -2.98
C ALA A 55 -15.25 11.33 -3.14
N SER A 56 -15.58 11.93 -4.28
CA SER A 56 -16.95 12.11 -4.72
C SER A 56 -17.63 10.75 -4.67
N ARG A 57 -18.73 10.69 -3.94
CA ARG A 57 -19.57 9.53 -3.66
C ARG A 57 -20.32 8.98 -4.90
N ARG A 58 -19.76 9.09 -6.11
CA ARG A 58 -20.54 9.03 -7.36
C ARG A 58 -20.20 7.95 -8.37
N ASP A 59 -19.26 7.04 -8.12
CA ASP A 59 -19.09 5.88 -9.01
C ASP A 59 -19.65 4.62 -8.36
N ARG A 60 -20.97 4.63 -8.12
CA ARG A 60 -21.73 3.39 -8.01
C ARG A 60 -21.72 2.79 -9.42
N LEU A 61 -20.87 1.79 -9.69
CA LEU A 61 -20.96 1.05 -10.96
C LEU A 61 -22.42 0.60 -11.13
N PRO A 62 -23.03 0.80 -12.32
CA PRO A 62 -24.37 0.31 -12.57
C PRO A 62 -24.39 -1.20 -12.33
N GLN A 63 -25.26 -1.65 -11.42
CA GLN A 63 -25.43 -3.08 -11.20
C GLN A 63 -25.94 -3.69 -12.50
N PRO A 64 -25.33 -4.77 -13.00
CA PRO A 64 -25.85 -5.45 -14.19
C PRO A 64 -27.28 -5.91 -13.88
N ARG A 65 -28.21 -5.60 -14.78
CA ARG A 65 -29.56 -6.16 -14.71
C ARG A 65 -29.45 -7.67 -14.86
N THR A 66 -29.68 -8.40 -13.78
CA THR A 66 -29.92 -9.84 -13.86
C THR A 66 -31.32 -10.02 -14.42
N GLU A 67 -31.43 -10.21 -15.73
CA GLU A 67 -32.66 -10.77 -16.29
C GLU A 67 -32.80 -12.21 -15.77
N PRO A 68 -33.97 -12.63 -15.28
CA PRO A 68 -34.13 -13.99 -14.78
C PRO A 68 -33.95 -14.97 -15.93
N LEU A 69 -33.16 -16.03 -15.67
CA LEU A 69 -32.96 -17.14 -16.59
C LEU A 69 -34.34 -17.77 -16.88
N SER A 70 -34.82 -17.62 -18.11
CA SER A 70 -36.05 -18.30 -18.56
C SER A 70 -35.81 -19.81 -18.51
N ALA A 71 -36.64 -20.52 -17.77
CA ALA A 71 -36.68 -21.97 -17.81
C ALA A 71 -37.60 -22.39 -18.97
N ASP A 72 -37.01 -22.90 -20.04
CA ASP A 72 -37.69 -23.77 -21.00
C ASP A 72 -37.58 -25.24 -20.53
#